data_AF-A0A838FHW0-F1
#
_entry.id   AF-A0A838FHW0-F1
#
_cell.length_a   1.000
_cell.length_b   1.000
_cell.length_c   1.000
_cell.angle_alpha   90.00
_cell.angle_beta   90.00
_cell.angle_gamma   90.00
#
_symmetry.space_group_name_H-M   'P 1'
#
loop_
_entity.id
_entity.type
_entity.pdbx_description
1 polymer ?
#
loop_
_entity_poly.entity_id
_entity_poly.type
_entity_poly.pdbx_seq_one_letter_code
_entity_poly.pdbx_strand_id
1 'polypeptide(L)'
;MPNDFGPGSRVDQGRHERRELSRRRVRRQRRIVAALLGVAVLVLGVLVAAAFVPAPGSGPPEAGAGADRAAAPRPPELPRGGRELLPRYRVVAFYGAPQADELGVLGIGELDDVGRKLLRQARAYRRGERPIMPAFELLATIASAGAGDDGKYRYRQKAAVIDRHLRAARKAKALLILDIQPGREDFMTEARHYRRWLEQPDVSLALDPEWSMEEGQVPGQQIGSTDARTVNRVSAYLDGIVRRRNLPQKMLLIHQFTEDMIEDRDDLKPRPGVVLVRNVDGFGNPEIKKQKYREFTRGPRRTRMGYKLFYREDTNLMAPRDVLRLRPRPDVVVYE
;
A
#
# COMPACT_ATOMS: atom_id res chain seq x y z
N MET A 1 -34.13 -17.40 -43.97
CA MET A 1 -32.66 -17.46 -43.86
C MET A 1 -32.27 -16.80 -42.55
N PRO A 2 -31.61 -17.49 -41.60
CA PRO A 2 -31.25 -16.89 -40.32
C PRO A 2 -29.97 -16.06 -40.44
N ASN A 3 -30.00 -14.88 -39.83
CA ASN A 3 -28.93 -13.90 -39.80
C ASN A 3 -27.70 -14.41 -39.03
N ASP A 4 -26.55 -14.16 -39.63
CA ASP A 4 -25.21 -14.54 -39.18
C ASP A 4 -24.74 -13.58 -38.07
N PHE A 5 -24.51 -14.12 -36.86
CA PHE A 5 -23.88 -13.40 -35.75
C PHE A 5 -22.36 -13.42 -35.94
N GLY A 6 -21.78 -12.27 -36.22
CA GLY A 6 -20.34 -12.10 -36.44
C GLY A 6 -19.45 -12.59 -35.28
N PRO A 7 -18.17 -12.88 -35.56
CA PRO A 7 -17.24 -13.59 -34.67
C PRO A 7 -16.81 -12.85 -33.39
N GLY A 8 -17.35 -11.65 -33.12
CA GLY A 8 -17.02 -10.84 -31.94
C GLY A 8 -17.68 -11.29 -30.62
N SER A 9 -18.78 -12.05 -30.67
CA SER A 9 -19.57 -12.40 -29.48
C SER A 9 -18.98 -13.55 -28.65
N ARG A 10 -18.33 -14.53 -29.28
CA ARG A 10 -17.77 -15.72 -28.60
C ARG A 10 -16.47 -15.44 -27.85
N VAL A 11 -15.64 -14.51 -28.34
CA VAL A 11 -14.39 -14.14 -27.68
C VAL A 11 -14.67 -13.35 -26.39
N ASP A 12 -15.68 -12.48 -26.41
CA ASP A 12 -16.05 -11.66 -25.26
C ASP A 12 -16.79 -12.49 -24.18
N GLN A 13 -17.67 -13.41 -24.59
CA GLN A 13 -18.29 -14.40 -23.70
C GLN A 13 -17.24 -15.32 -23.04
N GLY A 14 -16.26 -15.83 -23.80
CA GLY A 14 -15.18 -16.65 -23.25
C GLY A 14 -14.25 -15.90 -22.29
N ARG A 15 -14.15 -14.57 -22.43
CA ARG A 15 -13.46 -13.70 -21.46
C ARG A 15 -14.31 -13.50 -20.20
N HIS A 16 -15.60 -13.25 -20.36
CA HIS A 16 -16.57 -13.10 -19.27
C HIS A 16 -16.69 -14.36 -18.39
N GLU A 17 -16.73 -15.55 -18.99
CA GLU A 17 -16.79 -16.81 -18.25
C GLU A 17 -15.51 -17.11 -17.48
N ARG A 18 -14.32 -16.91 -18.09
CA ARG A 18 -13.04 -17.02 -17.37
C ARG A 18 -12.93 -16.01 -16.23
N ARG A 19 -13.46 -14.79 -16.43
CA ARG A 19 -13.56 -13.73 -15.40
C ARG A 19 -14.44 -14.19 -14.24
N GLU A 20 -15.64 -14.70 -14.49
CA GLU A 20 -16.53 -15.20 -13.44
C GLU A 20 -15.94 -16.38 -12.67
N LEU A 21 -15.31 -17.33 -13.36
CA LEU A 21 -14.68 -18.49 -12.73
C LEU A 21 -13.51 -18.10 -11.82
N SER A 22 -12.69 -17.12 -12.23
CA SER A 22 -11.62 -16.57 -11.40
C SER A 22 -12.17 -15.90 -10.14
N ARG A 23 -13.23 -15.08 -10.28
CA ARG A 23 -13.92 -14.40 -9.18
C ARG A 23 -14.58 -15.40 -8.22
N ARG A 24 -15.22 -16.47 -8.73
CA ARG A 24 -15.88 -17.52 -7.92
C ARG A 24 -14.89 -18.36 -7.12
N ARG A 25 -13.75 -18.77 -7.71
CA ARG A 25 -12.71 -19.55 -7.02
C ARG A 25 -12.12 -18.78 -5.83
N VAL A 26 -12.05 -17.46 -5.95
CA VAL A 26 -11.42 -16.55 -4.98
C VAL A 26 -12.39 -16.14 -3.88
N ARG A 27 -13.66 -15.88 -4.20
CA ARG A 27 -14.74 -15.69 -3.21
C ARG A 27 -14.83 -16.87 -2.24
N ARG A 28 -14.62 -18.10 -2.73
CA ARG A 28 -14.61 -19.31 -1.89
C ARG A 28 -13.41 -19.36 -0.93
N GLN A 29 -12.25 -18.82 -1.33
CA GLN A 29 -11.07 -18.80 -0.47
C GLN A 29 -11.11 -17.68 0.60
N ARG A 30 -11.81 -16.56 0.36
CA ARG A 30 -11.85 -15.40 1.27
C ARG A 30 -13.04 -15.32 2.23
N ARG A 31 -14.09 -16.15 2.05
CA ARG A 31 -15.19 -16.28 3.05
C ARG A 31 -14.69 -16.67 4.45
N ILE A 32 -13.49 -17.24 4.56
CA ILE A 32 -12.88 -17.66 5.83
C ILE A 32 -12.22 -16.49 6.57
N VAL A 33 -11.72 -15.46 5.85
CA VAL A 33 -11.02 -14.32 6.46
C VAL A 33 -12.02 -13.21 6.88
N ALA A 34 -13.06 -12.97 6.08
CA ALA A 34 -14.06 -11.94 6.41
C ALA A 34 -14.96 -12.30 7.61
N ALA A 35 -15.14 -13.59 7.91
CA ALA A 35 -15.95 -14.05 9.04
C ALA A 35 -15.30 -13.78 10.41
N LEU A 36 -13.98 -13.61 10.47
CA LEU A 36 -13.24 -13.37 11.72
C LEU A 36 -13.21 -11.91 12.16
N LEU A 37 -13.59 -10.96 11.29
CA LEU A 37 -13.69 -9.53 11.60
C LEU A 37 -15.01 -9.13 12.28
N GLY A 38 -15.94 -10.08 12.45
CA GLY A 38 -17.31 -9.83 12.91
C GLY A 38 -17.53 -9.81 14.43
N VAL A 39 -16.55 -10.16 15.27
CA VAL A 39 -16.74 -10.26 16.72
C VAL A 39 -15.49 -9.80 17.47
N ALA A 40 -15.38 -8.50 17.76
CA ALA A 40 -14.66 -7.98 18.94
C ALA A 40 -14.64 -6.44 18.98
N VAL A 41 -15.77 -5.80 19.30
CA VAL A 41 -15.74 -4.48 19.97
C VAL A 41 -16.91 -4.41 20.94
N LEU A 42 -16.63 -4.58 22.24
CA LEU A 42 -17.49 -4.05 23.30
C LEU A 42 -16.74 -3.98 24.65
N VAL A 43 -16.75 -2.75 25.22
CA VAL A 43 -16.68 -2.38 26.66
C VAL A 43 -15.27 -2.27 27.30
N LEU A 44 -14.88 -1.26 28.08
CA LEU A 44 -15.41 0.06 28.51
C LEU A 44 -14.25 0.77 29.26
N GLY A 45 -14.25 2.10 29.29
CA GLY A 45 -13.24 2.90 30.02
C GLY A 45 -13.55 3.13 31.50
N VAL A 46 -12.56 3.59 32.25
CA VAL A 46 -12.71 4.45 33.45
C VAL A 46 -11.47 5.35 33.59
N LEU A 47 -11.74 6.61 33.98
CA LEU A 47 -10.86 7.74 34.27
C LEU A 47 -9.96 7.55 35.49
N VAL A 48 -8.77 8.17 35.49
CA VAL A 48 -8.20 8.81 36.70
C VAL A 48 -7.48 10.10 36.31
N ALA A 49 -7.89 11.20 36.93
CA ALA A 49 -7.21 12.49 36.96
C ALA A 49 -6.52 12.65 38.32
N ALA A 50 -5.30 13.19 38.34
CA ALA A 50 -4.71 13.85 39.51
C ALA A 50 -3.58 14.80 39.08
N ALA A 51 -3.60 16.02 39.63
CA ALA A 51 -2.70 17.15 39.39
C ALA A 51 -1.51 17.17 40.38
N PHE A 52 -0.34 17.71 40.00
CA PHE A 52 0.31 19.00 40.41
C PHE A 52 1.84 18.70 40.44
N VAL A 53 2.85 19.55 40.20
CA VAL A 53 3.22 20.91 40.68
C VAL A 53 4.30 21.47 39.71
N PRO A 54 4.43 22.80 39.46
CA PRO A 54 5.57 23.37 38.72
C PRO A 54 6.71 23.84 39.66
N ALA A 55 7.95 23.78 39.19
CA ALA A 55 9.12 24.40 39.83
C ALA A 55 9.79 25.43 38.89
N PRO A 56 10.46 26.48 39.41
CA PRO A 56 10.75 27.70 38.69
C PRO A 56 12.17 27.77 38.08
N GLY A 57 12.29 28.57 37.02
CA GLY A 57 13.33 29.59 36.85
C GLY A 57 14.76 29.16 36.47
N SER A 58 15.15 29.45 35.23
CA SER A 58 16.55 29.77 34.88
C SER A 58 16.55 30.76 33.71
N GLY A 59 17.25 31.89 33.89
CA GLY A 59 17.19 33.10 33.08
C GLY A 59 17.70 33.00 31.64
N PRO A 60 17.56 34.08 30.85
CA PRO A 60 17.91 34.08 29.44
C PRO A 60 19.43 34.27 29.24
N PRO A 61 20.09 33.48 28.38
CA PRO A 61 21.40 33.86 27.90
C PRO A 61 21.28 34.89 26.78
N GLU A 62 22.17 35.87 26.85
CA GLU A 62 22.34 37.01 25.96
C GLU A 62 22.49 36.61 24.48
N ALA A 63 21.88 37.42 23.62
CA ALA A 63 21.95 37.30 22.18
C ALA A 63 23.29 37.81 21.64
N GLY A 64 24.20 36.89 21.32
CA GLY A 64 25.32 37.15 20.43
C GLY A 64 24.85 37.19 18.98
N ALA A 65 24.68 38.38 18.41
CA ALA A 65 24.35 38.59 17.01
C ALA A 65 25.57 38.32 16.11
N GLY A 66 25.81 37.06 15.79
CA GLY A 66 26.59 36.66 14.61
C GLY A 66 25.64 36.44 13.44
N ALA A 67 25.62 37.36 12.48
CA ALA A 67 24.86 37.21 11.24
C ALA A 67 25.53 36.16 10.34
N ASP A 68 25.37 34.89 10.71
CA ASP A 68 25.67 33.76 9.85
C ASP A 68 24.59 33.74 8.76
N ARG A 69 24.97 33.96 7.50
CA ARG A 69 24.04 33.81 6.36
C ARG A 69 23.58 32.36 6.34
N ALA A 70 22.44 32.10 6.97
CA ALA A 70 21.85 30.77 7.07
C ALA A 70 21.73 30.16 5.67
N ALA A 71 22.55 29.15 5.41
CA ALA A 71 22.47 28.37 4.18
C ALA A 71 21.04 27.85 4.04
N ALA A 72 20.44 28.01 2.85
CA ALA A 72 19.08 27.53 2.58
C ALA A 72 18.96 26.06 3.03
N PRO A 73 17.87 25.69 3.73
CA PRO A 73 17.74 24.35 4.27
C PRO A 73 17.85 23.32 3.16
N ARG A 74 18.69 22.29 3.36
CA ARG A 74 18.89 21.23 2.37
C ARG A 74 17.53 20.58 2.06
N PRO A 75 17.22 20.33 0.77
CA PRO A 75 16.00 19.63 0.41
C PRO A 75 15.91 18.27 1.13
N PRO A 76 14.72 17.84 1.59
CA PRO A 76 14.58 16.59 2.31
C PRO A 76 14.94 15.38 1.43
N GLU A 77 15.43 14.30 2.05
CA GLU A 77 15.83 13.07 1.36
C GLU A 77 14.99 11.87 1.82
N LEU A 78 15.09 10.78 1.06
CA LEU A 78 14.55 9.47 1.45
C LEU A 78 15.27 8.94 2.72
N PRO A 79 14.67 8.02 3.49
CA PRO A 79 15.25 7.50 4.74
C PRO A 79 16.68 6.92 4.63
N ARG A 80 17.08 6.51 3.42
CA ARG A 80 18.40 5.95 3.13
C ARG A 80 19.22 6.79 2.14
N GLY A 81 18.82 8.05 1.95
CA GLY A 81 19.52 9.06 1.17
C GLY A 81 19.02 9.22 -0.27
N GLY A 82 19.33 10.38 -0.84
CA GLY A 82 18.92 10.74 -2.20
C GLY A 82 17.43 11.02 -2.33
N ARG A 83 17.00 11.33 -3.57
CA ARG A 83 15.66 11.85 -3.85
C ARG A 83 14.85 11.04 -4.87
N GLU A 84 15.46 10.04 -5.49
CA GLU A 84 14.81 9.12 -6.42
C GLU A 84 14.66 7.74 -5.75
N LEU A 85 13.44 7.20 -5.75
CA LEU A 85 13.15 5.94 -5.10
C LEU A 85 13.42 4.75 -6.03
N LEU A 86 12.77 4.70 -7.18
CA LEU A 86 12.95 3.66 -8.18
C LEU A 86 13.42 4.30 -9.50
N PRO A 87 14.46 3.75 -10.17
CA PRO A 87 15.01 2.42 -9.98
C PRO A 87 16.23 2.36 -9.03
N ARG A 88 16.49 3.38 -8.21
CA ARG A 88 17.64 3.37 -7.30
C ARG A 88 17.57 2.26 -6.25
N TYR A 89 16.47 2.19 -5.49
CA TYR A 89 16.28 1.23 -4.41
C TYR A 89 15.44 0.04 -4.84
N ARG A 90 15.63 -1.15 -4.23
CA ARG A 90 14.57 -2.17 -4.18
C ARG A 90 13.80 -1.99 -2.88
N VAL A 91 12.47 -1.92 -2.97
CA VAL A 91 11.62 -1.82 -1.77
C VAL A 91 11.28 -3.21 -1.26
N VAL A 92 11.40 -3.42 0.05
CA VAL A 92 10.89 -4.62 0.73
C VAL A 92 9.97 -4.15 1.85
N ALA A 93 8.69 -4.53 1.80
CA ALA A 93 7.68 -4.03 2.71
C ALA A 93 7.06 -5.13 3.57
N PHE A 94 6.64 -4.77 4.78
CA PHE A 94 5.73 -5.54 5.62
C PHE A 94 4.37 -4.87 5.62
N TYR A 95 3.34 -5.63 5.26
CA TYR A 95 1.96 -5.18 5.11
C TYR A 95 1.12 -5.50 6.36
N GLY A 96 0.17 -4.62 6.68
CA GLY A 96 -0.95 -4.95 7.55
C GLY A 96 -1.39 -3.85 8.49
N ALA A 97 -2.10 -4.23 9.55
CA ALA A 97 -2.68 -3.32 10.53
C ALA A 97 -2.69 -3.91 11.95
N PRO A 98 -2.57 -3.10 13.01
CA PRO A 98 -2.48 -3.57 14.40
C PRO A 98 -3.79 -4.13 14.98
N GLN A 99 -4.91 -4.04 14.26
CA GLN A 99 -6.21 -4.47 14.74
C GLN A 99 -6.34 -5.99 14.89
N ALA A 100 -5.66 -6.75 14.02
CA ALA A 100 -5.77 -8.20 13.98
C ALA A 100 -4.55 -8.79 13.25
N ASP A 101 -4.05 -9.92 13.74
CA ASP A 101 -2.91 -10.63 13.15
C ASP A 101 -3.20 -11.07 11.70
N GLU A 102 -4.47 -11.33 11.40
CA GLU A 102 -4.97 -11.72 10.08
C GLU A 102 -4.86 -10.59 9.04
N LEU A 103 -4.63 -9.34 9.46
CA LEU A 103 -4.43 -8.21 8.55
C LEU A 103 -3.00 -8.12 8.02
N GLY A 104 -2.09 -8.97 8.48
CA GLY A 104 -0.74 -9.10 7.96
C GLY A 104 0.35 -8.88 9.01
N VAL A 105 1.58 -9.28 8.66
CA VAL A 105 2.75 -9.28 9.54
C VAL A 105 3.07 -7.95 10.25
N LEU A 106 2.62 -6.81 9.70
CA LEU A 106 2.80 -5.51 10.35
C LEU A 106 1.98 -5.36 11.64
N GLY A 107 0.86 -6.08 11.76
CA GLY A 107 0.03 -6.12 12.96
C GLY A 107 0.58 -6.99 14.09
N ILE A 108 1.55 -7.86 13.79
CA ILE A 108 1.95 -8.95 14.69
C ILE A 108 3.11 -8.53 15.61
N GLY A 109 2.74 -8.09 16.82
CA GLY A 109 3.66 -7.76 17.92
C GLY A 109 4.10 -6.29 17.95
N GLU A 110 5.10 -5.98 18.77
CA GLU A 110 5.58 -4.61 18.97
C GLU A 110 6.28 -4.04 17.72
N LEU A 111 6.00 -2.78 17.38
CA LEU A 111 6.46 -2.16 16.12
C LEU A 111 7.99 -2.12 15.97
N ASP A 112 8.73 -2.00 17.08
CA ASP A 112 10.19 -2.06 17.06
C ASP A 112 10.68 -3.46 16.65
N ASP A 113 9.99 -4.51 17.09
CA ASP A 113 10.31 -5.89 16.76
C ASP A 113 9.95 -6.21 15.32
N VAL A 114 8.80 -5.72 14.87
CA VAL A 114 8.37 -5.75 13.47
C VAL A 114 9.41 -5.06 12.60
N GLY A 115 9.91 -3.87 12.99
CA GLY A 115 10.99 -3.17 12.29
C GLY A 115 12.29 -3.99 12.22
N ARG A 116 12.70 -4.63 13.32
CA ARG A 116 13.88 -5.52 13.33
C ARG A 116 13.68 -6.76 12.43
N LYS A 117 12.48 -7.35 12.43
CA LYS A 117 12.10 -8.47 11.55
C LYS A 117 12.14 -8.05 10.08
N LEU A 118 11.56 -6.89 9.74
CA LEU A 118 11.59 -6.32 8.40
C LEU A 118 13.03 -6.12 7.91
N LEU A 119 13.92 -5.57 8.75
CA LEU A 119 15.33 -5.39 8.38
C LEU A 119 16.04 -6.73 8.14
N ARG A 120 15.69 -7.80 8.87
CA ARG A 120 16.19 -9.17 8.60
C ARG A 120 15.68 -9.69 7.27
N GLN A 121 14.38 -9.57 7.00
CA GLN A 121 13.78 -9.99 5.72
C GLN A 121 14.40 -9.25 4.54
N ALA A 122 14.51 -7.92 4.64
CA ALA A 122 15.10 -7.05 3.63
C ALA A 122 16.57 -7.42 3.31
N ARG A 123 17.34 -7.91 4.29
CA ARG A 123 18.73 -8.35 4.06
C ARG A 123 18.83 -9.48 3.04
N ALA A 124 17.84 -10.37 2.96
CA ALA A 124 17.84 -11.48 2.02
C ALA A 124 17.79 -11.02 0.55
N TYR A 125 17.42 -9.76 0.30
CA TYR A 125 17.38 -9.16 -1.03
C TYR A 125 18.64 -8.37 -1.41
N ARG A 126 19.64 -8.28 -0.53
CA ARG A 126 20.88 -7.48 -0.74
C ARG A 126 21.81 -8.02 -1.83
N ARG A 127 21.69 -9.29 -2.23
CA ARG A 127 22.56 -9.91 -3.26
C ARG A 127 22.34 -9.37 -4.68
N GLY A 128 21.75 -8.20 -4.84
CA GLY A 128 21.54 -7.55 -6.14
C GLY A 128 22.21 -6.18 -6.21
N GLU A 129 22.17 -5.57 -7.38
CA GLU A 129 22.86 -4.31 -7.71
C GLU A 129 22.30 -3.06 -7.02
N ARG A 130 21.18 -3.17 -6.29
CA ARG A 130 20.43 -2.03 -5.76
C ARG A 130 20.41 -2.03 -4.23
N PRO A 131 20.61 -0.88 -3.57
CA PRO A 131 20.36 -0.75 -2.14
C PRO A 131 18.90 -1.07 -1.81
N ILE A 132 18.65 -1.58 -0.60
CA ILE A 132 17.31 -1.94 -0.15
C ILE A 132 16.69 -0.77 0.64
N MET A 133 15.44 -0.43 0.32
CA MET A 133 14.59 0.48 1.08
C MET A 133 13.50 -0.34 1.79
N PRO A 134 13.58 -0.55 3.11
CA PRO A 134 12.51 -1.18 3.86
C PRO A 134 11.26 -0.28 3.86
N ALA A 135 10.08 -0.86 3.99
CA ALA A 135 8.83 -0.10 4.14
C ALA A 135 7.84 -0.77 5.09
N PHE A 136 7.05 0.04 5.77
CA PHE A 136 5.88 -0.34 6.53
C PHE A 136 4.68 0.00 5.66
N GLU A 137 3.93 -0.98 5.21
CA GLU A 137 2.71 -0.78 4.42
C GLU A 137 1.51 -0.93 5.34
N LEU A 138 1.14 0.20 5.94
CA LEU A 138 0.07 0.26 6.93
C LEU A 138 -1.26 0.41 6.21
N LEU A 139 -2.18 -0.51 6.49
CA LEU A 139 -3.60 -0.35 6.22
C LEU A 139 -4.15 0.87 6.96
N ALA A 140 -4.21 1.99 6.25
CA ALA A 140 -4.63 3.29 6.76
C ALA A 140 -6.15 3.46 6.65
N THR A 141 -6.73 3.03 5.54
CA THR A 141 -8.18 2.83 5.41
C THR A 141 -8.45 1.34 5.22
N ILE A 142 -9.34 0.78 6.02
CA ILE A 142 -9.64 -0.65 6.03
C ILE A 142 -11.10 -0.85 5.67
N ALA A 143 -11.35 -1.73 4.70
CA ALA A 143 -12.70 -2.09 4.32
C ALA A 143 -13.39 -2.93 5.40
N SER A 144 -14.71 -2.79 5.50
CA SER A 144 -15.53 -3.46 6.51
C SER A 144 -16.70 -4.16 5.85
N ALA A 145 -17.10 -5.31 6.40
CA ALA A 145 -18.31 -6.01 5.98
C ALA A 145 -19.59 -5.23 6.35
N GLY A 146 -19.54 -4.45 7.45
CA GLY A 146 -20.63 -3.59 7.91
C GLY A 146 -20.49 -2.15 7.40
N ALA A 147 -21.62 -1.54 7.07
CA ALA A 147 -21.69 -0.10 6.85
C ALA A 147 -21.29 0.63 8.13
N GLY A 148 -20.35 1.58 8.04
CA GLY A 148 -20.14 2.58 9.09
C GLY A 148 -21.21 3.66 9.04
N ASP A 149 -21.11 4.64 9.93
CA ASP A 149 -22.11 5.73 10.07
C ASP A 149 -22.33 6.54 8.78
N ASP A 150 -21.31 6.60 7.90
CA ASP A 150 -21.35 7.29 6.61
C ASP A 150 -21.76 6.37 5.43
N GLY A 151 -22.12 5.12 5.71
CA GLY A 151 -22.51 4.15 4.69
C GLY A 151 -21.36 3.71 3.76
N LYS A 152 -20.09 4.02 4.10
CA LYS A 152 -18.94 3.80 3.21
C LYS A 152 -18.25 2.45 3.35
N TYR A 153 -18.70 1.59 4.26
CA TYR A 153 -18.14 0.23 4.45
C TYR A 153 -16.62 0.24 4.65
N ARG A 154 -16.12 1.23 5.38
CA ARG A 154 -14.70 1.42 5.67
C ARG A 154 -14.51 2.16 6.98
N TYR A 155 -13.40 1.90 7.66
CA TYR A 155 -12.93 2.71 8.78
C TYR A 155 -11.53 3.24 8.51
N ARG A 156 -11.22 4.41 9.07
CA ARG A 156 -9.91 5.05 8.97
C ARG A 156 -9.12 4.81 10.25
N GLN A 157 -7.83 4.58 10.11
CA GLN A 157 -6.93 4.51 11.25
C GLN A 157 -6.95 5.84 12.01
N LYS A 158 -6.92 5.74 13.35
CA LYS A 158 -6.73 6.92 14.20
C LYS A 158 -5.37 7.55 13.88
N ALA A 159 -5.30 8.88 13.91
CA ALA A 159 -4.06 9.62 13.65
C ALA A 159 -2.87 9.12 14.50
N ALA A 160 -3.11 8.82 15.79
CA ALA A 160 -2.11 8.29 16.70
C ALA A 160 -1.51 6.94 16.26
N VAL A 161 -2.30 6.08 15.59
CA VAL A 161 -1.81 4.81 15.04
C VAL A 161 -0.86 5.09 13.89
N ILE A 162 -1.26 5.94 12.93
CA ILE A 162 -0.40 6.30 11.79
C ILE A 162 0.89 6.98 12.27
N ASP A 163 0.79 7.91 13.22
CA ASP A 163 1.95 8.60 13.79
C ASP A 163 2.92 7.64 14.49
N ARG A 164 2.39 6.61 15.18
CA ARG A 164 3.22 5.58 15.82
C ARG A 164 3.95 4.73 14.78
N HIS A 165 3.28 4.31 13.72
CA HIS A 165 3.91 3.55 12.62
C HIS A 165 4.93 4.39 11.87
N LEU A 166 4.68 5.68 11.64
CA LEU A 166 5.65 6.59 11.02
C LEU A 166 6.91 6.72 11.87
N ARG A 167 6.78 6.86 13.20
CA ARG A 167 7.94 6.88 14.11
C ARG A 167 8.74 5.57 14.05
N ALA A 168 8.06 4.43 14.05
CA ALA A 168 8.71 3.13 13.93
C ALA A 168 9.45 2.96 12.59
N ALA A 169 8.82 3.35 11.47
CA ALA A 169 9.43 3.32 10.15
C ALA A 169 10.69 4.20 10.10
N ARG A 170 10.64 5.41 10.67
CA ARG A 170 11.80 6.32 10.76
C ARG A 170 12.94 5.72 11.55
N LYS A 171 12.66 5.11 12.71
CA LYS A 171 13.67 4.40 13.52
C LYS A 171 14.35 3.27 12.74
N ALA A 172 13.62 2.59 11.86
CA ALA A 172 14.15 1.55 10.97
C ALA A 172 14.81 2.08 9.68
N LYS A 173 14.84 3.40 9.45
CA LYS A 173 15.20 4.03 8.16
C LYS A 173 14.41 3.38 7.00
N ALA A 174 13.10 3.31 7.19
CA ALA A 174 12.12 2.73 6.29
C ALA A 174 11.11 3.78 5.82
N LEU A 175 10.42 3.50 4.72
CA LEU A 175 9.25 4.27 4.30
C LEU A 175 8.02 3.87 5.12
N LEU A 176 7.03 4.75 5.20
CA LEU A 176 5.64 4.40 5.50
C LEU A 176 4.82 4.48 4.21
N ILE A 177 4.11 3.43 3.85
CA ILE A 177 3.15 3.40 2.74
C ILE A 177 1.77 3.33 3.39
N LEU A 178 0.92 4.31 3.10
CA LEU A 178 -0.47 4.31 3.57
C LEU A 178 -1.32 3.59 2.55
N ASP A 179 -1.86 2.43 2.92
CA ASP A 179 -2.73 1.62 2.09
C ASP A 179 -4.20 1.99 2.30
N ILE A 180 -4.93 2.10 1.20
CA ILE A 180 -6.33 2.48 1.17
C ILE A 180 -7.15 1.34 0.60
N GLN A 181 -8.03 0.79 1.44
CA GLN A 181 -9.17 -0.03 1.06
C GLN A 181 -10.46 0.81 1.17
N PRO A 182 -10.96 1.42 0.08
CA PRO A 182 -11.85 2.57 0.20
C PRO A 182 -13.31 2.20 0.53
N GLY A 183 -13.70 0.92 0.45
CA GLY A 183 -15.10 0.52 0.57
C GLY A 183 -15.92 1.16 -0.54
N ARG A 184 -16.99 1.90 -0.20
CA ARG A 184 -17.82 2.66 -1.15
C ARG A 184 -17.45 4.15 -1.27
N GLU A 185 -16.26 4.53 -0.82
CA GLU A 185 -15.72 5.88 -1.00
C GLU A 185 -14.79 5.94 -2.23
N ASP A 186 -14.54 7.13 -2.77
CA ASP A 186 -13.55 7.33 -3.83
C ASP A 186 -12.12 7.39 -3.26
N PHE A 187 -11.16 6.77 -3.96
CA PHE A 187 -9.74 6.79 -3.61
C PHE A 187 -9.19 8.20 -3.43
N MET A 188 -9.64 9.17 -4.24
CA MET A 188 -9.17 10.55 -4.14
C MET A 188 -9.62 11.22 -2.84
N THR A 189 -10.82 10.91 -2.34
CA THR A 189 -11.33 11.40 -1.06
C THR A 189 -10.46 10.88 0.09
N GLU A 190 -10.19 9.57 0.11
CA GLU A 190 -9.32 8.94 1.11
C GLU A 190 -7.88 9.45 1.02
N ALA A 191 -7.31 9.59 -0.18
CA ALA A 191 -5.96 10.15 -0.36
C ALA A 191 -5.85 11.59 0.16
N ARG A 192 -6.89 12.41 0.01
CA ARG A 192 -6.93 13.76 0.60
C ARG A 192 -7.01 13.74 2.12
N HIS A 193 -7.74 12.79 2.70
CA HIS A 193 -7.81 12.62 4.15
C HIS A 193 -6.41 12.45 4.77
N TYR A 194 -5.51 11.72 4.10
CA TYR A 194 -4.15 11.49 4.57
C TYR A 194 -3.12 12.55 4.18
N ARG A 195 -3.55 13.72 3.68
CA ARG A 195 -2.65 14.79 3.20
C ARG A 195 -1.54 15.14 4.19
N ARG A 196 -1.85 15.23 5.48
CA ARG A 196 -0.89 15.58 6.55
C ARG A 196 0.36 14.69 6.53
N TRP A 197 0.17 13.39 6.33
CA TRP A 197 1.26 12.42 6.25
C TRP A 197 1.88 12.38 4.86
N LEU A 198 1.08 12.49 3.81
CA LEU A 198 1.59 12.52 2.44
C LEU A 198 2.51 13.73 2.18
N GLU A 199 2.42 14.81 2.95
CA GLU A 199 3.36 15.93 2.89
C GLU A 199 4.73 15.65 3.56
N GLN A 200 4.92 14.47 4.18
CA GLN A 200 6.21 14.03 4.75
C GLN A 200 7.10 13.38 3.66
N PRO A 201 8.44 13.47 3.75
CA PRO A 201 9.34 12.98 2.70
C PRO A 201 9.38 11.44 2.59
N ASP A 202 9.07 10.75 3.68
CA ASP A 202 9.20 9.29 3.84
C ASP A 202 7.85 8.55 3.78
N VAL A 203 6.78 9.23 3.35
CA VAL A 203 5.43 8.66 3.24
C VAL A 203 5.01 8.52 1.78
N SER A 204 4.62 7.31 1.39
CA SER A 204 4.06 6.93 0.09
C SER A 204 2.62 6.42 0.23
N LEU A 205 1.96 6.09 -0.88
CA LEU A 205 0.57 5.67 -0.89
C LEU A 205 0.42 4.32 -1.62
N ALA A 206 -0.49 3.48 -1.14
CA ALA A 206 -0.97 2.29 -1.83
C ALA A 206 -2.49 2.38 -2.05
N LEU A 207 -2.96 1.84 -3.16
CA LEU A 207 -4.37 1.67 -3.49
C LEU A 207 -4.66 0.18 -3.58
N ASP A 208 -5.74 -0.27 -2.96
CA ASP A 208 -6.17 -1.66 -2.98
C ASP A 208 -7.54 -1.77 -3.69
N PRO A 209 -7.56 -1.85 -5.04
CA PRO A 209 -8.80 -1.78 -5.83
C PRO A 209 -9.78 -2.91 -5.57
N GLU A 210 -9.34 -4.04 -5.00
CA GLU A 210 -10.24 -5.17 -4.73
C GLU A 210 -11.30 -4.80 -3.68
N TRP A 211 -11.07 -3.73 -2.92
CA TRP A 211 -11.97 -3.17 -1.92
C TRP A 211 -12.68 -1.89 -2.37
N SER A 212 -12.57 -1.52 -3.65
CA SER A 212 -13.27 -0.40 -4.27
C SER A 212 -14.63 -0.86 -4.80
N MET A 213 -15.67 -0.59 -4.02
CA MET A 213 -17.02 -1.10 -4.20
C MET A 213 -17.91 -0.07 -4.89
N GLU A 214 -18.74 -0.54 -5.82
CA GLU A 214 -19.84 0.25 -6.37
C GLU A 214 -21.01 0.37 -5.38
N GLU A 215 -22.00 1.17 -5.75
CA GLU A 215 -23.27 1.22 -5.03
C GLU A 215 -23.92 -0.18 -4.96
N GLY A 216 -24.45 -0.53 -3.79
CA GLY A 216 -25.03 -1.86 -3.54
C GLY A 216 -24.01 -2.99 -3.27
N GLN A 217 -22.73 -2.83 -3.60
CA GLN A 217 -21.70 -3.85 -3.37
C GLN A 217 -21.17 -3.82 -1.93
N VAL A 218 -20.77 -4.96 -1.37
CA VAL A 218 -20.26 -5.10 0.00
C VAL A 218 -18.84 -5.68 -0.04
N PRO A 219 -17.86 -5.03 0.64
CA PRO A 219 -16.52 -5.56 0.77
C PRO A 219 -16.48 -7.04 1.18
N GLY A 220 -15.63 -7.82 0.52
CA GLY A 220 -15.44 -9.25 0.80
C GLY A 220 -16.51 -10.18 0.19
N GLN A 221 -17.62 -9.64 -0.32
CA GLN A 221 -18.59 -10.41 -1.10
C GLN A 221 -18.33 -10.32 -2.61
N GLN A 222 -17.89 -9.14 -3.05
CA GLN A 222 -17.43 -8.88 -4.41
C GLN A 222 -15.96 -8.47 -4.42
N ILE A 223 -15.34 -8.56 -5.60
CA ILE A 223 -14.00 -8.04 -5.85
C ILE A 223 -14.22 -6.75 -6.63
N GLY A 224 -13.72 -5.66 -6.08
CA GLY A 224 -13.80 -4.32 -6.66
C GLY A 224 -12.82 -4.09 -7.80
N SER A 225 -12.87 -2.88 -8.35
CA SER A 225 -11.96 -2.40 -9.38
C SER A 225 -11.76 -0.88 -9.28
N THR A 226 -10.78 -0.39 -10.02
CA THR A 226 -10.56 1.03 -10.31
C THR A 226 -10.24 1.20 -11.78
N ASP A 227 -10.22 2.44 -12.27
CA ASP A 227 -9.76 2.78 -13.62
C ASP A 227 -8.45 3.58 -13.62
N ALA A 228 -7.82 3.67 -14.78
CA ALA A 228 -6.61 4.48 -14.97
C ALA A 228 -6.87 5.98 -14.73
N ARG A 229 -8.09 6.48 -14.95
CA ARG A 229 -8.46 7.87 -14.67
C ARG A 229 -8.30 8.21 -13.18
N THR A 230 -8.79 7.36 -12.30
CA THR A 230 -8.71 7.49 -10.85
C THR A 230 -7.29 7.39 -10.36
N VAL A 231 -6.53 6.39 -10.82
CA VAL A 231 -5.09 6.25 -10.50
C VAL A 231 -4.30 7.48 -10.99
N ASN A 232 -4.62 8.01 -12.17
CA ASN A 232 -4.00 9.21 -12.72
C ASN A 232 -4.33 10.47 -11.92
N ARG A 233 -5.54 10.59 -11.36
CA ARG A 233 -5.92 11.70 -10.46
C ARG A 233 -5.16 11.65 -9.14
N VAL A 234 -5.08 10.48 -8.52
CA VAL A 234 -4.33 10.27 -7.28
C VAL A 234 -2.83 10.53 -7.50
N SER A 235 -2.25 10.01 -8.58
CA SER A 235 -0.84 10.28 -8.89
C SER A 235 -0.57 11.76 -9.19
N ALA A 236 -1.50 12.47 -9.84
CA ALA A 236 -1.36 13.93 -10.07
C ALA A 236 -1.30 14.70 -8.75
N TYR A 237 -2.15 14.29 -7.81
CA TYR A 237 -2.23 14.90 -6.50
C TYR A 237 -0.93 14.71 -5.70
N LEU A 238 -0.41 13.48 -5.68
CA LEU A 238 0.87 13.17 -5.05
C LEU A 238 2.03 13.93 -5.71
N ASP A 239 2.09 14.00 -7.04
CA ASP A 239 3.11 14.77 -7.77
C ASP A 239 3.05 16.26 -7.43
N GLY A 240 1.83 16.80 -7.32
CA GLY A 240 1.61 18.17 -6.85
C GLY A 240 2.12 18.41 -5.42
N ILE A 241 1.94 17.44 -4.51
CA ILE A 241 2.52 17.51 -3.16
C ILE A 241 4.05 17.53 -3.24
N VAL A 242 4.64 16.62 -4.02
CA VAL A 242 6.10 16.50 -4.17
C VAL A 242 6.70 17.80 -4.69
N ARG A 243 6.11 18.38 -5.74
CA ARG A 243 6.54 19.67 -6.30
C ARG A 243 6.42 20.82 -5.31
N ARG A 244 5.26 21.00 -4.68
CA ARG A 244 5.00 22.13 -3.76
C ARG A 244 5.85 22.10 -2.50
N ARG A 245 6.18 20.90 -2.00
CA ARG A 245 6.92 20.70 -0.75
C ARG A 245 8.40 20.35 -0.99
N ASN A 246 8.86 20.37 -2.24
CA ASN A 246 10.22 19.99 -2.64
C ASN A 246 10.66 18.62 -2.07
N LEU A 247 9.75 17.64 -2.08
CA LEU A 247 9.97 16.31 -1.50
C LEU A 247 10.77 15.40 -2.43
N PRO A 248 11.38 14.32 -1.90
CA PRO A 248 11.81 13.21 -2.75
C PRO A 248 10.62 12.53 -3.45
N GLN A 249 10.92 11.72 -4.46
CA GLN A 249 9.94 10.93 -5.21
C GLN A 249 9.12 10.04 -4.26
N LYS A 250 7.81 9.99 -4.49
CA LYS A 250 6.87 9.10 -3.78
C LYS A 250 6.53 7.88 -4.61
N MET A 251 6.17 6.79 -3.95
CA MET A 251 5.56 5.64 -4.59
C MET A 251 4.04 5.75 -4.55
N LEU A 252 3.39 5.40 -5.67
CA LEU A 252 2.00 4.99 -5.70
C LEU A 252 1.96 3.50 -6.08
N LEU A 253 1.74 2.65 -5.09
CA LEU A 253 1.59 1.21 -5.26
C LEU A 253 0.11 0.90 -5.56
N ILE A 254 -0.17 0.07 -6.56
CA ILE A 254 -1.54 -0.38 -6.87
C ILE A 254 -1.55 -1.90 -6.79
N HIS A 255 -2.28 -2.45 -5.82
CA HIS A 255 -2.48 -3.90 -5.72
C HIS A 255 -3.34 -4.39 -6.86
N GLN A 256 -3.01 -5.56 -7.38
CA GLN A 256 -3.74 -6.17 -8.48
C GLN A 256 -3.79 -7.68 -8.33
N PHE A 257 -5.01 -8.17 -8.14
CA PHE A 257 -5.31 -9.58 -7.95
C PHE A 257 -5.93 -10.26 -9.18
N THR A 258 -6.71 -9.53 -9.97
CA THR A 258 -7.22 -9.96 -11.29
C THR A 258 -6.83 -8.97 -12.40
N GLU A 259 -6.89 -9.40 -13.66
CA GLU A 259 -6.49 -8.57 -14.81
C GLU A 259 -7.36 -7.30 -14.96
N ASP A 260 -8.65 -7.42 -14.62
CA ASP A 260 -9.71 -6.42 -14.76
C ASP A 260 -9.87 -5.47 -13.57
N MET A 261 -9.05 -5.59 -12.52
CA MET A 261 -9.08 -4.66 -11.38
C MET A 261 -8.61 -3.24 -11.70
N ILE A 262 -7.88 -3.06 -12.82
CA ILE A 262 -7.42 -1.76 -13.30
C ILE A 262 -7.90 -1.62 -14.74
N GLU A 263 -9.03 -0.97 -14.93
CA GLU A 263 -9.60 -0.66 -16.23
C GLU A 263 -8.75 0.41 -16.95
N ASP A 264 -8.70 0.32 -18.28
CA ASP A 264 -7.91 1.21 -19.15
C ASP A 264 -6.44 1.36 -18.72
N ARG A 265 -5.87 0.30 -18.15
CA ARG A 265 -4.52 0.29 -17.56
C ARG A 265 -3.43 0.88 -18.46
N ASP A 266 -3.54 0.74 -19.77
CA ASP A 266 -2.51 1.22 -20.70
C ASP A 266 -2.48 2.78 -20.79
N ASP A 267 -3.49 3.45 -20.23
CA ASP A 267 -3.60 4.91 -20.08
C ASP A 267 -2.98 5.46 -18.78
N LEU A 268 -2.35 4.61 -17.96
CA LEU A 268 -1.60 5.06 -16.78
C LEU A 268 -0.44 6.00 -17.17
N LYS A 269 -0.39 7.17 -16.52
CA LYS A 269 0.53 8.25 -16.87
C LYS A 269 1.69 8.32 -15.87
N PRO A 270 2.95 8.17 -16.31
CA PRO A 270 4.11 8.38 -15.45
C PRO A 270 4.21 9.85 -15.01
N ARG A 271 4.81 10.10 -13.85
CA ARG A 271 5.03 11.45 -13.31
C ARG A 271 6.42 11.57 -12.71
N PRO A 272 7.10 12.73 -12.81
CA PRO A 272 8.45 12.88 -12.28
C PRO A 272 8.54 12.64 -10.76
N GLY A 273 7.59 13.20 -10.00
CA GLY A 273 7.57 13.09 -8.54
C GLY A 273 6.94 11.80 -8.00
N VAL A 274 6.35 10.97 -8.86
CA VAL A 274 5.62 9.75 -8.43
C VAL A 274 5.98 8.57 -9.30
N VAL A 275 6.54 7.53 -8.70
CA VAL A 275 6.70 6.24 -9.37
C VAL A 275 5.45 5.38 -9.17
N LEU A 276 4.85 4.97 -10.29
CA LEU A 276 3.75 4.00 -10.31
C LEU A 276 4.30 2.58 -10.22
N VAL A 277 3.78 1.79 -9.29
CA VAL A 277 4.12 0.38 -9.13
C VAL A 277 2.85 -0.45 -9.14
N ARG A 278 2.75 -1.41 -10.06
CA ARG A 278 1.69 -2.42 -10.04
C ARG A 278 2.17 -3.63 -9.25
N ASN A 279 1.51 -3.93 -8.14
CA ASN A 279 1.85 -5.06 -7.27
C ASN A 279 1.00 -6.26 -7.63
N VAL A 280 1.63 -7.38 -8.02
CA VAL A 280 0.90 -8.63 -8.24
C VAL A 280 0.55 -9.20 -6.88
N ASP A 281 -0.71 -9.02 -6.51
CA ASP A 281 -1.29 -9.38 -5.23
C ASP A 281 -2.07 -10.69 -5.41
N GLY A 282 -1.71 -11.74 -4.68
CA GLY A 282 -2.41 -13.01 -4.78
C GLY A 282 -1.60 -14.18 -4.26
N PHE A 283 -2.25 -15.04 -3.49
CA PHE A 283 -1.63 -16.17 -2.83
C PHE A 283 -1.75 -17.46 -3.65
N GLY A 284 -0.90 -18.42 -3.31
CA GLY A 284 -0.91 -19.77 -3.87
C GLY A 284 0.46 -20.42 -3.84
N ASN A 285 0.61 -21.54 -4.54
CA ASN A 285 1.91 -22.16 -4.72
C ASN A 285 2.81 -21.34 -5.67
N PRO A 286 4.13 -21.56 -5.67
CA PRO A 286 5.07 -20.81 -6.50
C PRO A 286 4.72 -20.80 -7.99
N GLU A 287 4.20 -21.90 -8.52
CA GLU A 287 3.90 -22.05 -9.94
C GLU A 287 2.74 -21.17 -10.37
N ILE A 288 1.65 -21.16 -9.60
CA ILE A 288 0.51 -20.27 -9.83
C ILE A 288 0.94 -18.81 -9.73
N LYS A 289 1.72 -18.45 -8.71
CA LYS A 289 2.14 -17.06 -8.53
C LYS A 289 3.10 -16.60 -9.63
N LYS A 290 4.04 -17.44 -10.07
CA LYS A 290 4.94 -17.16 -11.21
C LYS A 290 4.13 -16.99 -12.50
N GLN A 291 3.10 -17.81 -12.71
CA GLN A 291 2.21 -17.67 -13.87
C GLN A 291 1.45 -16.33 -13.84
N LYS A 292 0.76 -16.02 -12.74
CA LYS A 292 0.06 -14.74 -12.57
C LYS A 292 1.00 -13.55 -12.77
N TYR A 293 2.22 -13.63 -12.23
CA TYR A 293 3.21 -12.57 -12.41
C TYR A 293 3.57 -12.38 -13.89
N ARG A 294 3.82 -13.47 -14.64
CA ARG A 294 4.07 -13.38 -16.09
C ARG A 294 2.89 -12.79 -16.85
N GLU A 295 1.65 -13.10 -16.46
CA GLU A 295 0.44 -12.58 -17.09
C GLU A 295 0.25 -11.09 -16.83
N PHE A 296 0.33 -10.66 -15.58
CA PHE A 296 0.07 -9.27 -15.20
C PHE A 296 1.19 -8.31 -15.60
N THR A 297 2.39 -8.82 -15.86
CA THR A 297 3.54 -8.01 -16.26
C THR A 297 3.69 -7.87 -17.78
N ARG A 298 2.76 -8.41 -18.57
CA ARG A 298 2.70 -8.18 -20.02
C ARG A 298 2.28 -6.74 -20.34
N GLY A 299 2.63 -6.30 -21.55
CA GLY A 299 2.22 -5.01 -22.09
C GLY A 299 3.22 -3.88 -21.85
N PRO A 300 2.80 -2.62 -22.09
CA PRO A 300 3.67 -1.46 -22.00
C PRO A 300 4.28 -1.29 -20.60
N ARG A 301 5.59 -1.06 -20.54
CA ARG A 301 6.34 -0.86 -19.28
C ARG A 301 6.19 0.56 -18.71
N ARG A 302 4.95 1.04 -18.57
CA ARG A 302 4.64 2.36 -17.98
C ARG A 302 4.73 2.36 -16.45
N THR A 303 4.69 1.19 -15.83
CA THR A 303 4.78 1.01 -14.37
C THR A 303 5.99 0.14 -14.02
N ARG A 304 6.50 0.35 -12.80
CA ARG A 304 7.37 -0.63 -12.13
C ARG A 304 6.52 -1.80 -11.63
N MET A 305 7.17 -2.90 -11.27
CA MET A 305 6.47 -4.12 -10.86
C MET A 305 6.77 -4.50 -9.41
N GLY A 306 5.71 -4.82 -8.69
CA GLY A 306 5.74 -5.37 -7.34
C GLY A 306 5.32 -6.83 -7.31
N TYR A 307 5.70 -7.54 -6.25
CA TYR A 307 5.31 -8.92 -6.01
C TYR A 307 4.97 -9.13 -4.53
N LYS A 308 3.76 -9.60 -4.24
CA LYS A 308 3.30 -9.88 -2.87
C LYS A 308 3.45 -11.36 -2.50
N LEU A 309 3.88 -11.60 -1.28
CA LEU A 309 4.12 -12.89 -0.66
C LEU A 309 3.35 -12.98 0.64
N PHE A 310 2.77 -14.13 0.92
CA PHE A 310 1.89 -14.36 2.07
C PHE A 310 2.47 -15.43 2.97
N TYR A 311 2.88 -15.09 4.19
CA TYR A 311 3.53 -16.04 5.09
C TYR A 311 2.63 -17.22 5.47
N ARG A 312 1.31 -17.01 5.59
CA ARG A 312 0.35 -18.04 5.99
C ARG A 312 -0.37 -18.67 4.80
N GLU A 313 -0.71 -17.89 3.79
CA GLU A 313 -1.58 -18.31 2.68
C GLU A 313 -0.81 -18.91 1.50
N ASP A 314 0.46 -18.54 1.30
CA ASP A 314 1.29 -19.17 0.27
C ASP A 314 1.75 -20.55 0.74
N THR A 315 1.46 -21.56 -0.07
CA THR A 315 2.05 -22.90 0.13
C THR A 315 3.44 -22.92 -0.49
N ASN A 316 4.45 -23.40 0.24
CA ASN A 316 5.86 -23.38 -0.19
C ASN A 316 6.34 -21.97 -0.59
N LEU A 317 6.26 -21.02 0.36
CA LEU A 317 6.65 -19.62 0.18
C LEU A 317 7.95 -19.47 -0.63
N MET A 318 7.90 -18.68 -1.71
CA MET A 318 9.06 -18.49 -2.58
C MET A 318 10.22 -17.83 -1.84
N ALA A 319 11.42 -18.39 -1.99
CA ALA A 319 12.62 -17.80 -1.42
C ALA A 319 12.97 -16.49 -2.13
N PRO A 320 13.60 -15.51 -1.45
CA PRO A 320 14.02 -14.23 -2.05
C PRO A 320 14.82 -14.38 -3.34
N ARG A 321 15.70 -15.39 -3.42
CA ARG A 321 16.48 -15.69 -4.62
C ARG A 321 15.60 -16.06 -5.82
N ASP A 322 14.46 -16.70 -5.60
CA ASP A 322 13.54 -17.14 -6.65
C ASP A 322 12.69 -15.95 -7.13
N VAL A 323 12.26 -15.10 -6.20
CA VAL A 323 11.59 -13.83 -6.48
C VAL A 323 12.47 -12.94 -7.38
N LEU A 324 13.77 -12.87 -7.12
CA LEU A 324 14.73 -12.10 -7.92
C LEU A 324 15.02 -12.68 -9.32
N ARG A 325 14.57 -13.92 -9.60
CA ARG A 325 14.64 -14.55 -10.93
C ARG A 325 13.40 -14.30 -11.77
N LEU A 326 12.34 -13.71 -11.21
CA LEU A 326 11.17 -13.29 -11.97
C LEU A 326 11.54 -12.26 -13.06
N ARG A 327 10.71 -12.23 -14.11
CA ARG A 327 10.86 -11.34 -15.27
C ARG A 327 9.53 -10.65 -15.56
N PRO A 328 9.48 -9.30 -15.57
CA PRO A 328 10.54 -8.38 -15.14
C PRO A 328 10.93 -8.61 -13.67
N ARG A 329 12.16 -8.25 -13.28
CA ARG A 329 12.60 -8.43 -11.87
C ARG A 329 11.83 -7.44 -10.98
N PRO A 330 11.17 -7.88 -9.89
CA PRO A 330 10.41 -6.97 -9.02
C PRO A 330 11.27 -5.84 -8.44
N ASP A 331 10.71 -4.63 -8.52
CA ASP A 331 11.22 -3.42 -7.88
C ASP A 331 10.77 -3.33 -6.41
N VAL A 332 9.58 -3.86 -6.13
CA VAL A 332 8.95 -3.88 -4.80
C VAL A 332 8.59 -5.32 -4.45
N VAL A 333 8.86 -5.72 -3.21
CA VAL A 333 8.40 -7.00 -2.67
C VAL A 333 7.66 -6.75 -1.36
N VAL A 334 6.42 -7.19 -1.29
CA VAL A 334 5.55 -6.99 -0.12
C VAL A 334 5.35 -8.34 0.57
N TYR A 335 5.50 -8.38 1.89
CA TYR A 335 5.18 -9.55 2.71
C TYR A 335 3.98 -9.23 3.59
N GLU A 336 2.99 -10.11 3.53
CA GLU A 336 1.80 -10.16 4.39
C GLU A 336 1.88 -11.38 5.31
#